data_AF-A0A973H182-F1
#
_entry.id   AF-A0A973H182-F1
#
_cell.length_a   1.000
_cell.length_b   1.000
_cell.length_c   1.000
_cell.angle_alpha   90.00
_cell.angle_beta   90.00
_cell.angle_gamma   90.00
#
_symmetry.space_group_name_H-M   'P 1'
#
loop_
_entity.id
_entity.type
_entity.pdbx_description
1 polymer ?
#
loop_
_entity_poly.entity_id
_entity_poly.type
_entity_poly.pdbx_seq_one_letter_code
_entity_poly.pdbx_strand_id
1 'polypeptide(L)'
;GFCVPGMAMTVHDLLEGNPAPTELETRQALCGNLCRCSGYRGVVDAVQEVVAEREAHAAGDSESNGDEARIPHQAGPGAGGVNPSAFEPQHDQAYGPDGGQA
;
A
#
# COMPACT_ATOMS: atom_id res chain seq x y z
N GLY A 1 3.62 -2.54 -2.94
CA GLY A 1 3.58 -4.01 -2.78
C GLY A 1 2.39 -4.58 -3.53
N PHE A 2 2.44 -5.85 -3.93
CA PHE A 2 1.42 -6.46 -4.81
C PHE A 2 0.00 -6.47 -4.22
N CYS A 3 -0.14 -6.79 -2.92
CA CYS A 3 -1.45 -6.83 -2.26
C CYS A 3 -2.01 -5.44 -1.86
N VAL A 4 -1.22 -4.37 -2.01
CA VAL A 4 -1.56 -3.04 -1.47
C VAL A 4 -2.82 -2.44 -2.13
N PRO A 5 -3.01 -2.49 -3.47
CA PRO A 5 -4.20 -1.90 -4.09
C PRO A 5 -5.51 -2.54 -3.61
N GLY A 6 -5.55 -3.87 -3.50
CA GLY A 6 -6.72 -4.60 -3.00
C GLY A 6 -7.02 -4.28 -1.53
N MET A 7 -5.98 -4.28 -0.69
CA MET A 7 -6.09 -3.89 0.72
C MET A 7 -6.64 -2.47 0.86
N ALA A 8 -6.13 -1.51 0.09
CA ALA A 8 -6.54 -0.11 0.17
C ALA A 8 -8.03 0.07 -0.14
N MET A 9 -8.54 -0.58 -1.18
CA MET A 9 -9.97 -0.51 -1.55
C MET A 9 -10.86 -1.15 -0.49
N THR A 10 -10.47 -2.31 0.06
CA THR A 10 -11.23 -2.97 1.13
C THR A 10 -11.25 -2.15 2.42
N VAL A 11 -10.12 -1.53 2.79
CA VAL A 11 -10.06 -0.65 3.97
C VAL A 11 -10.88 0.62 3.75
N HIS A 12 -10.89 1.17 2.53
CA HIS A 12 -11.72 2.32 2.19
C HIS A 12 -13.21 2.02 2.39
N ASP A 13 -13.71 0.93 1.80
CA ASP A 13 -15.09 0.47 1.96
C ASP A 13 -15.45 0.20 3.44
N LEU A 14 -14.56 -0.48 4.17
CA LEU A 14 -14.73 -0.72 5.61
C LEU A 14 -14.90 0.60 6.39
N LEU A 15 -14.05 1.59 6.12
CA LEU A 15 -14.04 2.86 6.85
C LEU A 15 -15.15 3.84 6.42
N GLU A 16 -15.77 3.64 5.25
CA GLU A 16 -16.99 4.35 4.88
C GLU A 16 -18.21 3.82 5.66
N GLY A 17 -18.31 2.50 5.84
CA GLY A 17 -19.41 1.87 6.57
C GLY A 17 -19.24 1.85 8.10
N ASN A 18 -18.00 1.76 8.58
CA ASN A 18 -17.64 1.70 9.99
C ASN A 18 -16.40 2.57 10.25
N PRO A 19 -16.57 3.82 10.73
CA PRO A 19 -15.45 4.75 10.92
C PRO A 19 -14.46 4.35 12.02
N ALA A 20 -14.84 3.47 12.94
CA ALA A 20 -14.02 3.03 14.07
C ALA A 20 -14.10 1.50 14.26
N PRO A 21 -13.63 0.72 13.27
CA PRO A 21 -13.68 -0.74 13.35
C PRO A 21 -12.71 -1.26 14.39
N THR A 22 -13.13 -2.33 15.06
CA THR A 22 -12.23 -3.09 15.93
C THR A 22 -11.16 -3.83 15.12
N GLU A 23 -10.11 -4.29 15.79
CA GLU A 23 -9.07 -5.11 15.14
C GLU A 23 -9.66 -6.38 14.50
N LEU A 24 -10.62 -7.01 15.18
CA LEU A 24 -11.27 -8.22 14.67
C LEU A 24 -12.05 -7.94 13.39
N GLU A 25 -12.84 -6.88 13.36
CA GLU A 25 -13.61 -6.47 12.19
C GLU A 25 -12.69 -6.10 11.01
N THR A 26 -11.58 -5.41 11.30
CA THR A 26 -10.55 -5.11 10.31
C THR A 26 -9.98 -6.39 9.69
N ARG A 27 -9.62 -7.38 10.52
CA ARG A 27 -9.12 -8.67 10.04
C ARG A 27 -10.16 -9.46 9.23
N GLN A 28 -11.42 -9.40 9.64
CA GLN A 28 -12.52 -10.03 8.92
C GLN A 28 -12.73 -9.40 7.54
N ALA A 29 -12.72 -8.06 7.45
CA ALA A 29 -12.82 -7.36 6.17
C ALA A 29 -11.67 -7.74 5.22
N LEU A 30 -10.45 -7.90 5.76
CA LEU A 30 -9.27 -8.22 4.98
C LEU A 30 -9.12 -9.71 4.62
N CYS A 31 -10.02 -10.60 5.06
CA CYS A 31 -9.85 -12.05 4.85
C CYS A 31 -9.81 -12.47 3.36
N GLY A 32 -10.38 -11.67 2.47
CA GLY A 32 -10.33 -11.86 1.01
C GLY A 32 -9.05 -11.36 0.34
N ASN A 33 -8.18 -10.63 1.04
CA ASN A 33 -6.96 -10.03 0.49
C ASN A 33 -5.72 -10.74 1.02
N LEU A 34 -5.02 -11.52 0.20
CA LEU A 34 -3.84 -12.26 0.66
C LEU A 34 -2.62 -11.35 0.85
N CYS A 35 -2.03 -11.38 2.05
CA CYS A 35 -0.79 -10.70 2.38
C CYS A 35 0.35 -11.68 2.66
N ARG A 36 1.44 -11.60 1.87
CA ARG A 36 2.62 -12.48 2.08
C ARG A 36 3.81 -11.78 2.75
N CYS A 37 3.97 -10.48 2.57
CA CYS A 37 5.19 -9.78 3.00
C CYS A 37 5.17 -9.45 4.51
N SER A 38 4.08 -8.88 5.04
CA SER A 38 3.97 -8.42 6.42
C SER A 38 3.08 -9.29 7.32
N GLY A 39 2.34 -10.24 6.74
CA GLY A 39 1.40 -11.07 7.49
C GLY A 39 0.30 -10.24 8.16
N TYR A 40 -0.25 -9.25 7.46
CA TYR A 40 -1.35 -8.38 7.88
C TYR A 40 -1.05 -7.35 8.97
N ARG A 41 0.00 -7.51 9.78
CA ARG A 41 0.25 -6.60 10.92
C ARG A 41 0.32 -5.13 10.48
N GLY A 42 1.12 -4.81 9.47
CA GLY A 42 1.28 -3.43 9.02
C GLY A 42 0.01 -2.78 8.44
N VAL A 43 -0.93 -3.55 7.88
CA VAL A 43 -2.21 -2.96 7.43
C VAL A 43 -3.17 -2.76 8.59
N VAL A 44 -3.19 -3.67 9.57
CA VAL A 44 -3.99 -3.51 10.79
C VAL A 44 -3.53 -2.29 11.58
N ASP A 45 -2.21 -2.11 11.75
CA ASP A 45 -1.64 -0.95 12.43
C ASP A 45 -2.01 0.36 11.69
N ALA A 46 -1.94 0.36 10.36
CA ALA A 46 -2.31 1.53 9.55
C ALA A 46 -3.81 1.88 9.66
N VAL A 47 -4.71 0.89 9.77
CA VAL A 47 -6.13 1.17 10.00
C VAL A 47 -6.33 1.85 11.36
N GLN A 48 -5.67 1.36 12.41
CA GLN A 48 -5.77 1.95 13.75
C GLN A 48 -5.24 3.40 13.78
N GLU A 49 -4.14 3.68 13.08
CA GLU A 49 -3.60 5.03 12.91
C GLU A 49 -4.63 5.96 12.24
N VAL A 50 -5.24 5.51 11.12
CA VAL A 50 -6.26 6.30 10.41
C VAL A 50 -7.50 6.57 11.28
N VAL A 51 -7.94 5.60 12.08
CA VAL A 51 -9.06 5.81 13.01
C VAL A 51 -8.71 6.90 14.02
N ALA A 52 -7.53 6.80 14.65
CA ALA A 52 -7.07 7.78 15.63
C ALA A 52 -6.91 9.19 15.02
N GLU A 53 -6.38 9.30 13.81
CA GLU A 53 -6.30 10.57 13.08
C GLU A 53 -7.68 11.16 12.82
N ARG A 54 -8.63 10.37 12.30
CA ARG A 54 -10.00 10.83 12.03
C ARG A 54 -10.71 11.29 13.28
N GLU A 55 -10.54 10.60 14.40
CA GLU A 55 -11.08 11.02 15.70
C GLU A 55 -10.48 12.35 16.16
N ALA A 56 -9.17 12.54 15.99
CA ALA A 56 -8.50 13.79 16.31
C ALA A 56 -8.95 14.96 15.39
N HIS A 57 -9.14 14.70 14.10
CA HIS A 57 -9.63 15.67 13.12
C HIS A 57 -11.10 16.03 13.36
N ALA A 58 -11.96 15.06 13.69
CA ALA A 58 -13.36 15.33 14.04
C ALA A 58 -13.50 16.24 15.28
N ALA A 59 -12.53 16.21 16.20
CA ALA A 59 -12.48 17.13 17.34
C ALA A 59 -11.97 18.54 16.97
N GLY A 60 -11.30 18.70 15.81
CA GLY A 60 -10.71 19.96 15.33
C GLY A 60 -11.48 20.66 14.21
N ASP A 61 -12.33 19.96 13.45
CA ASP A 61 -12.95 20.44 12.20
C ASP A 61 -14.24 21.27 12.37
N SER A 62 -14.34 22.10 13.43
CA SER A 62 -15.29 23.22 13.36
C SER A 62 -14.86 24.31 12.36
N GLU A 63 -13.63 24.28 11.83
CA GLU A 63 -13.14 25.29 10.88
C GLU A 63 -12.15 24.72 9.84
N SER A 64 -12.63 24.20 8.71
CA SER A 64 -11.96 24.39 7.39
C SER A 64 -12.84 23.90 6.24
N ASN A 65 -13.26 24.83 5.38
CA ASN A 65 -13.92 24.60 4.10
C ASN A 65 -12.84 24.52 3.01
N GLY A 66 -12.83 23.47 2.20
CA GLY A 66 -11.85 23.31 1.13
C GLY A 66 -11.96 21.98 0.38
N ASP A 67 -13.13 21.73 -0.22
CA ASP A 67 -13.34 20.70 -1.23
C ASP A 67 -12.56 21.05 -2.51
N GLU A 68 -11.31 20.63 -2.59
CA GLU A 68 -10.58 20.53 -3.86
C GLU A 68 -9.83 19.19 -3.85
N ALA A 69 -10.31 18.25 -4.64
CA ALA A 69 -9.67 16.95 -4.80
C ALA A 69 -8.24 17.16 -5.35
N ARG A 70 -7.21 16.87 -4.53
CA ARG A 70 -5.82 16.82 -4.99
C ARG A 70 -5.62 15.59 -5.88
N ILE A 71 -6.14 15.62 -7.10
CA ILE A 71 -5.81 14.61 -8.11
C ILE A 71 -4.43 14.99 -8.68
N PRO A 72 -3.38 14.19 -8.48
CA PRO A 72 -2.10 14.42 -9.13
C PRO A 72 -2.30 14.27 -10.64
N HIS A 73 -1.97 15.30 -11.41
CA HIS A 73 -2.03 15.24 -12.86
C HIS A 73 -1.00 14.23 -13.39
N GLN A 74 -1.43 13.33 -14.27
CA GLN A 74 -0.50 12.39 -14.91
C GLN A 74 0.54 13.18 -15.71
N ALA A 75 1.80 12.72 -15.65
CA ALA A 75 2.82 13.19 -16.56
C ALA A 75 2.36 12.94 -18.01
N GLY A 76 2.50 13.94 -18.88
CA GLY A 76 2.11 13.81 -20.29
C GLY A 76 2.89 12.69 -21.00
N PRO A 77 2.42 12.19 -22.16
CA PRO A 77 3.13 11.18 -22.92
C PRO A 77 4.60 11.58 -23.16
N GLY A 78 5.54 10.77 -22.68
CA GLY A 78 6.99 11.02 -22.80
C GLY A 78 7.65 11.77 -21.63
N ALA A 79 6.89 12.23 -20.63
CA ALA A 79 7.46 12.93 -19.47
C ALA A 79 7.96 11.98 -18.36
N GLY A 80 7.70 10.68 -18.46
CA GLY A 80 8.29 9.66 -17.59
C GLY A 80 9.69 9.27 -18.07
N GLY A 81 10.72 9.58 -17.29
CA GLY A 81 12.06 9.03 -17.51
C GLY A 81 12.10 7.53 -17.20
N VAL A 82 12.90 6.77 -17.94
CA VAL A 82 13.23 5.37 -17.57
C VAL A 82 14.46 5.38 -16.68
N ASN A 83 14.51 4.47 -15.70
CA ASN A 83 15.74 4.24 -14.94
C ASN A 83 16.69 3.40 -15.82
N PRO A 84 17.83 3.93 -16.30
CA PRO A 84 18.70 3.22 -17.24
C PRO A 84 19.32 1.95 -16.65
N SER A 85 19.48 1.87 -15.32
CA SER A 85 20.00 0.66 -14.67
C SER A 85 19.02 -0.52 -14.66
N ALA A 86 17.74 -0.29 -15.02
CA ALA A 86 16.77 -1.36 -15.22
C ALA A 86 17.04 -2.18 -16.50
N PHE A 87 17.87 -1.67 -17.42
CA PHE A 87 18.20 -2.30 -18.69
C PHE A 87 19.68 -2.62 -18.84
N GLU A 88 20.48 -2.43 -17.79
CA GLU A 88 21.87 -2.87 -17.81
C GLU A 88 21.92 -4.41 -17.88
N PRO A 89 22.58 -5.00 -18.89
CA PRO A 89 22.78 -6.43 -18.94
C PRO A 89 23.62 -6.81 -17.72
N GLN A 90 23.05 -7.63 -16.83
CA GLN A 90 23.82 -8.28 -15.79
C GLN A 90 24.95 -9.04 -16.50
N HIS A 91 26.19 -8.63 -16.25
CA HIS A 91 27.37 -9.31 -16.77
C HIS A 91 27.21 -10.81 -16.58
N ASP A 92 27.32 -11.54 -17.69
CA ASP A 92 27.29 -12.99 -17.78
C ASP A 92 28.39 -13.53 -16.86
N GLN A 93 28.05 -13.80 -15.60
CA GLN A 93 28.95 -14.41 -14.65
C GLN A 93 29.02 -15.88 -15.03
N ALA A 94 29.95 -16.18 -15.93
CA ALA A 94 30.23 -17.50 -16.44
C ALA A 94 30.19 -18.52 -15.29
N TYR A 95 29.19 -19.41 -15.36
CA TYR A 95 29.10 -20.58 -14.51
C TYR A 95 30.36 -21.42 -14.75
N GLY A 96 31.29 -21.38 -13.80
CA GLY A 96 32.56 -22.09 -13.86
C GLY A 96 32.33 -23.61 -13.92
N PRO A 97 33.07 -24.37 -14.74
CA PRO A 97 32.88 -25.79 -14.88
C PRO A 97 33.78 -26.54 -13.89
N ASP A 98 33.32 -26.78 -12.66
CA ASP A 98 33.96 -27.74 -11.74
C ASP A 98 32.84 -28.28 -10.82
N GLY A 99 32.33 -29.49 -10.97
CA GLY A 99 33.09 -30.74 -11.03
C GLY A 99 32.71 -31.53 -9.77
N GLY A 100 31.57 -32.22 -9.80
CA GLY A 100 31.10 -33.00 -8.67
C GLY A 100 32.03 -34.17 -8.34
N GLN A 101 32.14 -34.52 -7.06
CA GLN A 101 32.48 -35.86 -6.59
C GLN A 101 31.80 -36.10 -5.22
N ALA A 102 31.08 -37.24 -5.17
CA ALA A 102 30.54 -38.03 -4.06
C ALA A 102 30.48 -37.46 -2.63
#